data_AF-A0A1H7ZXQ6-F1
#
_entry.id   AF-A0A1H7ZXQ6-F1
#
_cell.length_a   1.000
_cell.length_b   1.000
_cell.length_c   1.000
_cell.angle_alpha   90.00
_cell.angle_beta   90.00
_cell.angle_gamma   90.00
#
_symmetry.space_group_name_H-M   'P 1'
#
loop_
_entity.id
_entity.type
_entity.pdbx_description
1 polymer ?
#
loop_
_entity_poly.entity_id
_entity_poly.type
_entity_poly.pdbx_seq_one_letter_code
_entity_poly.pdbx_strand_id
1 'polypeptide(L)'
;PANGGAGQTVAIVDAQDDPNAEADLATYRSQYGLPACTTANGCFKKVDENGGTNYPSADSGWAGEISLDLDMVSAIAPNAHIVLVEATSANMSDLGTSVNEAVSLGAKYVSNSYGGSEDSTDLSSDSSYFNHPGVAITVSAGDSAYGAEYPASSQYVTSVGGTSLSRASNTRGWSESVWSTSSTEGTGSGCSAYDPKPSWQTDTGCSKRTVADVSAVADPATGVAVYDSYGASGWQVYGGTSASSPIIASVYADAGTPGSGDYPAKYPYQHTSSLNDVTSGSNGSCSPAYLCTAEVGYDGPTGLGTPNGLTAFTAGSSSTESVSVTNPGSQSGTVGTAVSKQISATDSAGKSLTYSATGLPAGLSISSSGLISGTPTTAGTSSVTVTATSGTASGSTTFSWTVSTSGGGGGCTSTGQKLANPGFESGTGSWTASSGVIGQNGPSEPAHTGTWDAWLDGYGTTHTDTLAQSVAIPAGCSATFSFWLHVDTAETTTTTAFDTLKVQVLNSSGTVLGTLATYSNLNAATGYAQHSFNLSSYAGQTVTLKFTGSEDASLQTSFVVDDTALTAS
;
A
#
# COMPACT_ATOMS: atom_id res chain seq x y z
N PRO A 1 -6.74 -17.24 14.93
CA PRO A 1 -6.56 -17.00 13.47
C PRO A 1 -6.94 -18.24 12.64
N ALA A 2 -7.03 -18.15 11.30
CA ALA A 2 -7.70 -19.17 10.46
C ALA A 2 -7.12 -20.60 10.55
N ASN A 3 -5.84 -20.75 10.93
CA ASN A 3 -5.24 -22.06 11.23
C ASN A 3 -4.38 -22.09 12.53
N GLY A 4 -4.24 -20.97 13.27
CA GLY A 4 -3.52 -20.92 14.55
C GLY A 4 -2.02 -21.23 14.45
N GLY A 5 -1.34 -20.78 13.41
CA GLY A 5 0.10 -20.98 13.23
C GLY A 5 0.47 -22.37 12.71
N ALA A 6 -0.50 -23.16 12.23
CA ALA A 6 -0.23 -24.52 11.77
C ALA A 6 0.87 -24.57 10.70
N GLY A 7 1.88 -25.42 10.95
CA GLY A 7 3.04 -25.59 10.07
C GLY A 7 4.17 -24.59 10.31
N GLN A 8 3.99 -23.63 11.21
CA GLN A 8 5.04 -22.70 11.62
C GLN A 8 5.74 -23.17 12.91
N THR A 9 6.92 -22.60 13.15
CA THR A 9 7.69 -22.75 14.39
C THR A 9 7.96 -21.38 14.98
N VAL A 10 7.44 -21.14 16.18
CA VAL A 10 7.70 -19.95 17.00
C VAL A 10 8.76 -20.32 18.02
N ALA A 11 9.86 -19.59 18.06
CA ALA A 11 10.88 -19.73 19.08
C ALA A 11 10.72 -18.66 20.16
N ILE A 12 11.03 -19.03 21.39
CA ILE A 12 11.18 -18.16 22.55
C ILE A 12 12.63 -18.25 22.98
N VAL A 13 13.25 -17.10 23.21
CA VAL A 13 14.62 -16.99 23.71
C VAL A 13 14.57 -16.28 25.05
N ASP A 14 14.98 -16.97 26.11
CA ASP A 14 15.05 -16.45 27.46
C ASP A 14 16.32 -16.95 28.15
N ALA A 15 16.73 -16.31 29.24
CA ALA A 15 17.90 -16.73 29.98
C ALA A 15 17.55 -17.70 31.11
N GLN A 16 18.53 -18.52 31.51
CA GLN A 16 18.40 -19.50 32.57
C GLN A 16 17.30 -20.55 32.29
N ASP A 17 17.16 -21.50 33.22
CA ASP A 17 16.32 -22.68 33.03
C ASP A 17 14.98 -22.55 33.75
N ASP A 18 13.90 -22.92 33.06
CA ASP A 18 12.61 -23.30 33.65
C ASP A 18 12.44 -24.83 33.63
N PRO A 19 12.73 -25.53 34.75
CA PRO A 19 12.58 -26.98 34.81
C PRO A 19 11.15 -27.48 34.57
N ASN A 20 10.14 -26.65 34.77
CA ASN A 20 8.73 -27.04 34.72
C ASN A 20 8.03 -26.63 33.41
N ALA A 21 8.71 -25.93 32.50
CA ALA A 21 8.16 -25.38 31.26
C ALA A 21 7.14 -26.28 30.53
N GLU A 22 7.47 -27.54 30.23
CA GLU A 22 6.55 -28.45 29.50
C GLU A 22 5.31 -28.83 30.34
N ALA A 23 5.46 -29.00 31.65
CA ALA A 23 4.37 -29.38 32.55
C ALA A 23 3.41 -28.20 32.78
N ASP A 24 3.97 -27.00 32.92
CA ASP A 24 3.22 -25.77 33.10
C ASP A 24 2.45 -25.39 31.82
N LEU A 25 3.14 -25.46 30.67
CA LEU A 25 2.52 -25.34 29.34
C LEU A 25 1.36 -26.33 29.15
N ALA A 26 1.52 -27.58 29.57
CA ALA A 26 0.46 -28.58 29.49
C ALA A 26 -0.76 -28.21 30.36
N THR A 27 -0.53 -27.64 31.54
CA THR A 27 -1.61 -27.18 32.43
C THR A 27 -2.36 -26.01 31.82
N TYR A 28 -1.64 -25.02 31.30
CA TYR A 28 -2.24 -23.87 30.61
C TYR A 28 -3.10 -24.31 29.44
N ARG A 29 -2.53 -25.11 28.54
CA ARG A 29 -3.21 -25.57 27.33
C ARG A 29 -4.45 -26.42 27.66
N SER A 30 -4.38 -27.27 28.69
CA SER A 30 -5.53 -28.04 29.16
C SER A 30 -6.65 -27.15 29.70
N GLN A 31 -6.33 -26.08 30.44
CA GLN A 31 -7.32 -25.16 31.01
C GLN A 31 -8.14 -24.45 29.93
N TYR A 32 -7.49 -24.10 28.82
CA TYR A 32 -8.13 -23.39 27.70
C TYR A 32 -8.59 -24.30 26.55
N GLY A 33 -8.46 -25.63 26.70
CA GLY A 33 -8.90 -26.60 25.69
C GLY A 33 -8.08 -26.58 24.40
N LEU A 34 -6.81 -26.19 24.49
CA LEU A 34 -5.87 -26.17 23.37
C LEU A 34 -5.25 -27.56 23.14
N PRO A 35 -4.83 -27.91 21.90
CA PRO A 35 -4.17 -29.19 21.64
C PRO A 35 -2.93 -29.40 22.51
N ALA A 36 -2.60 -30.63 22.90
CA ALA A 36 -1.37 -30.86 23.67
C ALA A 36 -0.12 -30.45 22.87
N CYS A 37 0.80 -29.73 23.50
CA CYS A 37 2.10 -29.39 22.91
C CYS A 37 3.20 -29.94 23.81
N THR A 38 3.87 -31.00 23.38
CA THR A 38 4.80 -31.78 24.21
C THR A 38 6.03 -32.15 23.42
N THR A 39 7.11 -32.50 24.11
CA THR A 39 8.30 -33.10 23.51
C THR A 39 7.94 -34.41 22.82
N ALA A 40 7.06 -35.21 23.43
CA ALA A 40 6.68 -36.54 22.94
C ALA A 40 5.91 -36.51 21.61
N ASN A 41 5.04 -35.52 21.41
CA ASN A 41 4.31 -35.35 20.14
C ASN A 41 5.01 -34.43 19.14
N GLY A 42 6.22 -33.95 19.48
CA GLY A 42 7.06 -33.12 18.64
C GLY A 42 6.63 -31.66 18.55
N CYS A 43 5.55 -31.24 19.21
CA CYS A 43 5.07 -29.86 19.16
C CYS A 43 5.97 -28.91 19.96
N PHE A 44 6.48 -29.36 21.12
CA PHE A 44 7.36 -28.57 21.96
C PHE A 44 8.80 -29.09 21.86
N LYS A 45 9.77 -28.19 21.84
CA LYS A 45 11.19 -28.53 21.93
C LYS A 45 11.86 -27.54 22.88
N LYS A 46 12.64 -28.06 23.82
CA LYS A 46 13.44 -27.27 24.74
C LYS A 46 14.93 -27.55 24.53
N VAL A 47 15.74 -26.51 24.34
CA VAL A 47 17.20 -26.61 24.11
C VAL A 47 17.98 -25.56 24.89
N ASP A 48 19.26 -25.82 25.13
CA ASP A 48 20.23 -24.78 25.53
C ASP A 48 20.62 -23.89 24.33
N GLU A 49 21.34 -22.79 24.57
CA GLU A 49 21.82 -21.83 23.55
C GLU A 49 22.67 -22.45 22.42
N ASN A 50 23.14 -23.68 22.58
CA ASN A 50 23.92 -24.43 21.58
C ASN A 50 23.11 -25.57 20.94
N GLY A 51 21.79 -25.61 21.14
CA GLY A 51 20.88 -26.62 20.58
C GLY A 51 20.89 -27.95 21.33
N GLY A 52 21.59 -28.03 22.45
CA GLY A 52 21.73 -29.22 23.29
C GLY A 52 20.65 -29.35 24.36
N THR A 53 20.87 -30.27 25.29
CA THR A 53 20.00 -30.49 26.47
C THR A 53 20.78 -30.30 27.77
N ASN A 54 21.90 -29.57 27.73
CA ASN A 54 22.66 -29.22 28.93
C ASN A 54 22.16 -27.86 29.41
N TYR A 55 20.93 -27.85 29.92
CA TYR A 55 20.23 -26.63 30.31
C TYR A 55 21.02 -25.83 31.34
N PRO A 56 20.89 -24.48 31.31
CA PRO A 56 21.56 -23.59 32.26
C PRO A 56 21.03 -23.77 33.69
N SER A 57 21.55 -22.95 34.62
CA SER A 57 21.06 -23.00 36.00
C SER A 57 19.63 -22.49 36.06
N ALA A 58 18.77 -23.21 36.77
CA ALA A 58 17.38 -22.80 36.94
C ALA A 58 17.25 -21.52 37.79
N ASP A 59 16.35 -20.63 37.39
CA ASP A 59 16.10 -19.35 38.03
C ASP A 59 14.59 -19.08 38.13
N SER A 60 14.11 -18.73 39.33
CA SER A 60 12.67 -18.57 39.56
C SER A 60 12.07 -17.35 38.86
N GLY A 61 12.86 -16.30 38.63
CA GLY A 61 12.38 -15.11 37.93
C GLY A 61 12.24 -15.38 36.44
N TRP A 62 13.26 -15.98 35.85
CA TRP A 62 13.23 -16.38 34.43
C TRP A 62 12.22 -17.49 34.15
N ALA A 63 11.96 -18.41 35.09
CA ALA A 63 10.89 -19.39 34.91
C ALA A 63 9.50 -18.75 34.77
N GLY A 64 9.24 -17.67 35.51
CA GLY A 64 8.00 -16.90 35.36
C GLY A 64 7.90 -16.22 33.98
N GLU A 65 9.00 -15.67 33.47
CA GLU A 65 9.09 -15.07 32.14
C GLU A 65 8.89 -16.13 31.03
N ILE A 66 9.62 -17.25 31.11
CA ILE A 66 9.49 -18.38 30.18
C ILE A 66 8.05 -18.90 30.15
N SER A 67 7.42 -19.05 31.31
CA SER A 67 6.02 -19.48 31.41
C SER A 67 5.07 -18.47 30.76
N LEU A 68 5.28 -17.17 30.97
CA LEU A 68 4.51 -16.10 30.31
C LEU A 68 4.61 -16.22 28.79
N ASP A 69 5.83 -16.32 28.26
CA ASP A 69 6.09 -16.38 26.83
C ASP A 69 5.46 -17.63 26.18
N LEU A 70 5.64 -18.80 26.80
CA LEU A 70 5.06 -20.07 26.34
C LEU A 70 3.53 -20.06 26.31
N ASP A 71 2.92 -19.47 27.34
CA ASP A 71 1.47 -19.35 27.46
C ASP A 71 0.91 -18.38 26.42
N MET A 72 1.60 -17.25 26.16
CA MET A 72 1.16 -16.28 25.15
C MET A 72 1.28 -16.84 23.73
N VAL A 73 2.36 -17.57 23.41
CA VAL A 73 2.45 -18.28 22.13
C VAL A 73 1.34 -19.31 22.00
N SER A 74 1.05 -20.05 23.07
CA SER A 74 -0.03 -21.04 23.08
C SER A 74 -1.41 -20.42 22.85
N ALA A 75 -1.68 -19.27 23.46
CA ALA A 75 -2.97 -18.59 23.35
C ALA A 75 -3.24 -18.07 21.93
N ILE A 76 -2.21 -17.53 21.28
CA ILE A 76 -2.35 -16.84 19.99
C ILE A 76 -2.17 -17.79 18.81
N ALA A 77 -1.12 -18.62 18.83
CA ALA A 77 -0.76 -19.57 17.76
C ALA A 77 -0.81 -21.04 18.24
N PRO A 78 -2.00 -21.57 18.61
CA PRO A 78 -2.14 -22.86 19.30
C PRO A 78 -1.73 -24.09 18.49
N ASN A 79 -1.58 -23.98 17.17
CA ASN A 79 -1.17 -25.07 16.27
C ASN A 79 0.26 -24.89 15.73
N ALA A 80 1.00 -23.87 16.16
CA ALA A 80 2.43 -23.74 15.89
C ALA A 80 3.24 -24.75 16.71
N HIS A 81 4.41 -25.11 16.20
CA HIS A 81 5.44 -25.73 17.03
C HIS A 81 6.13 -24.65 17.85
N ILE A 82 6.53 -24.99 19.07
CA ILE A 82 7.19 -24.08 20.00
C ILE A 82 8.60 -24.59 20.28
N VAL A 83 9.60 -23.72 20.11
CA VAL A 83 10.99 -23.99 20.50
C VAL A 83 11.37 -23.03 21.62
N LEU A 84 11.66 -23.53 22.81
CA LEU A 84 12.28 -22.75 23.88
C LEU A 84 13.80 -22.93 23.80
N VAL A 85 14.52 -21.81 23.68
CA VAL A 85 16.00 -21.76 23.70
C VAL A 85 16.44 -21.00 24.95
N GLU A 86 17.07 -21.71 25.87
CA GLU A 86 17.52 -21.16 27.15
C GLU A 86 18.99 -20.73 27.08
N ALA A 87 19.22 -19.42 27.20
CA ALA A 87 20.54 -18.81 27.26
C ALA A 87 21.24 -19.10 28.59
N THR A 88 22.56 -19.23 28.56
CA THR A 88 23.35 -19.48 29.77
C THR A 88 23.17 -18.39 30.83
N SER A 89 23.02 -17.15 30.39
CA SER A 89 22.76 -16.00 31.26
C SER A 89 22.03 -14.88 30.51
N ALA A 90 21.56 -13.87 31.24
CA ALA A 90 20.94 -12.67 30.69
C ALA A 90 21.92 -11.73 29.97
N ASN A 91 23.16 -12.14 29.72
CA ASN A 91 24.11 -11.35 28.94
C ASN A 91 23.76 -11.40 27.45
N MET A 92 23.92 -10.28 26.75
CA MET A 92 23.59 -10.18 25.32
C MET A 92 24.33 -11.18 24.42
N SER A 93 25.56 -11.61 24.79
CA SER A 93 26.28 -12.65 24.04
C SER A 93 25.57 -14.00 24.07
N ASP A 94 24.96 -14.34 25.19
CA ASP A 94 24.34 -15.63 25.44
C ASP A 94 22.92 -15.62 24.83
N LEU A 95 22.14 -14.57 25.15
CA LEU A 95 20.83 -14.32 24.55
C LEU A 95 20.91 -14.21 23.02
N GLY A 96 21.87 -13.46 22.49
CA GLY A 96 22.09 -13.35 21.04
C GLY A 96 22.53 -14.65 20.38
N THR A 97 23.31 -15.49 21.08
CA THR A 97 23.65 -16.84 20.61
C THR A 97 22.39 -17.71 20.54
N SER A 98 21.51 -17.63 21.54
CA SER A 98 20.21 -18.31 21.54
C SER A 98 19.30 -17.85 20.39
N VAL A 99 19.29 -16.56 20.03
CA VAL A 99 18.57 -16.08 18.83
C VAL A 99 19.10 -16.74 17.56
N ASN A 100 20.42 -16.81 17.40
CA ASN A 100 21.03 -17.49 16.27
C ASN A 100 20.66 -18.97 16.24
N GLU A 101 20.65 -19.64 17.38
CA GLU A 101 20.27 -21.05 17.47
C GLU A 101 18.78 -21.28 17.17
N ALA A 102 17.89 -20.42 17.66
CA ALA A 102 16.48 -20.46 17.28
C ALA A 102 16.28 -20.43 15.75
N VAL A 103 16.99 -19.52 15.07
CA VAL A 103 16.96 -19.43 13.61
C VAL A 103 17.61 -20.64 12.94
N SER A 104 18.73 -21.15 13.50
CA SER A 104 19.43 -22.35 13.00
C SER A 104 18.51 -23.59 13.02
N LEU A 105 17.66 -23.69 14.05
CA LEU A 105 16.65 -24.74 14.22
C LEU A 105 15.43 -24.57 13.31
N GLY A 106 15.40 -23.51 12.50
CA GLY A 106 14.39 -23.28 11.47
C GLY A 106 13.25 -22.36 11.90
N ALA A 107 13.32 -21.72 13.07
CA ALA A 107 12.32 -20.75 13.48
C ALA A 107 12.27 -19.57 12.50
N LYS A 108 11.06 -19.13 12.17
CA LYS A 108 10.81 -17.93 11.35
C LYS A 108 10.20 -16.79 12.16
N TYR A 109 9.91 -17.06 13.43
CA TYR A 109 9.32 -16.15 14.38
C TYR A 109 10.05 -16.37 15.70
N VAL A 110 10.72 -15.34 16.22
CA VAL A 110 11.53 -15.43 17.44
C VAL A 110 11.08 -14.33 18.40
N SER A 111 10.50 -14.72 19.53
CA SER A 111 10.15 -13.83 20.64
C SER A 111 11.33 -13.65 21.57
N ASN A 112 11.50 -12.41 22.03
CA ASN A 112 12.50 -12.02 23.01
C ASN A 112 11.81 -11.07 24.00
N SER A 113 11.77 -11.45 25.27
CA SER A 113 11.09 -10.70 26.34
C SER A 113 12.10 -10.16 27.35
N TYR A 114 13.14 -9.50 26.85
CA TYR A 114 14.23 -8.96 27.64
C TYR A 114 14.76 -7.65 27.03
N GLY A 115 15.35 -6.81 27.88
CA GLY A 115 15.87 -5.50 27.50
C GLY A 115 16.92 -4.98 28.47
N GLY A 116 17.75 -4.07 27.99
CA GLY A 116 18.80 -3.40 28.76
C GLY A 116 19.14 -2.04 28.19
N SER A 117 20.10 -1.35 28.83
CA SER A 117 20.56 -0.05 28.34
C SER A 117 21.29 -0.17 27.01
N GLU A 118 21.06 0.79 26.11
CA GLU A 118 21.81 0.89 24.86
C GLU A 118 23.30 1.27 25.08
N ASP A 119 24.17 0.75 24.22
CA ASP A 119 25.58 1.16 24.18
C ASP A 119 26.20 1.13 22.77
N SER A 120 27.45 1.59 22.65
CA SER A 120 28.11 1.69 21.33
C SER A 120 28.38 0.35 20.63
N THR A 121 28.25 -0.77 21.33
CA THR A 121 28.45 -2.12 20.81
C THR A 121 27.19 -2.71 20.18
N ASP A 122 26.03 -2.06 20.35
CA ASP A 122 24.72 -2.48 19.80
C ASP A 122 24.80 -2.78 18.30
N LEU A 123 25.45 -1.93 17.51
CA LEU A 123 25.62 -2.13 16.06
C LEU A 123 26.37 -3.43 15.69
N SER A 124 27.29 -3.87 16.55
CA SER A 124 28.02 -5.12 16.38
C SER A 124 27.19 -6.33 16.82
N SER A 125 26.42 -6.18 17.90
CA SER A 125 25.45 -7.18 18.37
C SER A 125 24.34 -7.39 17.35
N ASP A 126 23.82 -6.32 16.75
CA ASP A 126 22.85 -6.32 15.67
C ASP A 126 23.29 -7.18 14.49
N SER A 127 24.51 -6.93 14.02
CA SER A 127 25.09 -7.67 12.91
C SER A 127 25.35 -9.14 13.24
N SER A 128 25.54 -9.47 14.53
CA SER A 128 25.91 -10.81 14.99
C SER A 128 24.70 -11.67 15.35
N TYR A 129 23.60 -11.05 15.81
CA TYR A 129 22.51 -11.76 16.48
C TYR A 129 21.12 -11.47 15.90
N PHE A 130 20.85 -10.25 15.42
CA PHE A 130 19.49 -9.82 15.03
C PHE A 130 19.31 -9.66 13.52
N ASN A 131 20.39 -9.59 12.75
CA ASN A 131 20.34 -9.50 11.30
C ASN A 131 20.03 -10.86 10.63
N HIS A 132 18.75 -11.24 10.66
CA HIS A 132 18.23 -12.48 10.05
C HIS A 132 17.15 -12.19 9.00
N PRO A 133 17.51 -12.02 7.72
CA PRO A 133 16.53 -11.89 6.65
C PRO A 133 15.56 -13.08 6.59
N GLY A 134 14.27 -12.78 6.43
CA GLY A 134 13.19 -13.75 6.38
C GLY A 134 12.77 -14.31 7.74
N VAL A 135 13.20 -13.71 8.85
CA VAL A 135 12.81 -14.07 10.21
C VAL A 135 12.16 -12.86 10.88
N ALA A 136 10.97 -13.04 11.44
CA ALA A 136 10.34 -12.04 12.27
C ALA A 136 10.89 -12.17 13.69
N ILE A 137 11.74 -11.23 14.09
CA ILE A 137 12.25 -11.16 15.47
C ILE A 137 11.46 -10.07 16.18
N THR A 138 10.81 -10.41 17.28
CA THR A 138 10.12 -9.46 18.15
C THR A 138 10.90 -9.27 19.43
N VAL A 139 10.91 -8.04 19.94
CA VAL A 139 11.58 -7.68 21.18
C VAL A 139 10.67 -6.78 21.99
N SER A 140 10.49 -7.08 23.28
CA SER A 140 9.77 -6.22 24.22
C SER A 140 10.41 -4.83 24.27
N ALA A 141 9.60 -3.77 24.20
CA ALA A 141 10.11 -2.39 24.16
C ALA A 141 10.69 -1.89 25.49
N GLY A 142 10.46 -2.64 26.58
CA GLY A 142 10.85 -2.30 27.94
C GLY A 142 9.64 -1.95 28.80
N ASP A 143 9.85 -2.00 30.12
CA ASP A 143 8.79 -1.78 31.13
C ASP A 143 9.09 -0.55 32.01
N SER A 144 10.13 0.21 31.65
CA SER A 144 10.69 1.30 32.43
C SER A 144 10.24 2.69 31.93
N ALA A 145 9.08 2.79 31.28
CA ALA A 145 8.57 4.04 30.71
C ALA A 145 9.51 4.62 29.61
N TYR A 146 9.52 5.94 29.40
CA TYR A 146 10.32 6.57 28.33
C TYR A 146 11.85 6.40 28.53
N GLY A 147 12.48 5.73 27.57
CA GLY A 147 13.91 5.45 27.44
C GLY A 147 14.09 4.31 26.43
N ALA A 148 14.94 4.50 25.42
CA ALA A 148 15.21 3.43 24.47
C ALA A 148 16.02 2.31 25.15
N GLU A 149 15.61 1.06 24.93
CA GLU A 149 16.30 -0.14 25.41
C GLU A 149 16.78 -1.00 24.23
N TYR A 150 17.87 -1.73 24.46
CA TYR A 150 18.43 -2.71 23.53
C TYR A 150 18.04 -4.13 23.98
N PRO A 151 17.61 -5.05 23.09
CA PRO A 151 17.70 -4.99 21.63
C PRO A 151 16.48 -4.40 20.92
N ALA A 152 15.50 -3.85 21.64
CA ALA A 152 14.32 -3.25 21.02
C ALA A 152 14.67 -2.11 20.05
N SER A 153 15.76 -1.38 20.33
CA SER A 153 16.28 -0.34 19.46
C SER A 153 16.96 -0.83 18.17
N SER A 154 17.22 -2.13 18.02
CA SER A 154 17.77 -2.70 16.79
C SER A 154 16.87 -2.40 15.58
N GLN A 155 17.48 -2.06 14.44
CA GLN A 155 16.74 -1.84 13.18
C GLN A 155 16.23 -3.14 12.52
N TYR A 156 16.67 -4.30 13.00
CA TYR A 156 16.35 -5.60 12.42
C TYR A 156 15.17 -6.31 13.10
N VAL A 157 14.73 -5.79 14.25
CA VAL A 157 13.65 -6.38 15.05
C VAL A 157 12.38 -5.55 14.96
N THR A 158 11.25 -6.19 15.22
CA THR A 158 10.00 -5.49 15.55
C THR A 158 10.02 -5.20 17.05
N SER A 159 10.13 -3.93 17.43
CA SER A 159 9.97 -3.53 18.83
C SER A 159 8.50 -3.48 19.20
N VAL A 160 8.17 -4.12 20.31
CA VAL A 160 6.79 -4.33 20.74
C VAL A 160 6.52 -3.60 22.05
N GLY A 161 5.76 -2.50 21.97
CA GLY A 161 5.28 -1.76 23.12
C GLY A 161 4.03 -2.37 23.75
N GLY A 162 3.42 -1.62 24.66
CA GLY A 162 2.40 -2.11 25.57
C GLY A 162 1.19 -1.20 25.71
N THR A 163 0.00 -1.80 25.70
CA THR A 163 -1.28 -1.13 25.94
C THR A 163 -1.95 -1.61 27.21
N SER A 164 -2.81 -0.76 27.77
CA SER A 164 -3.86 -1.15 28.71
C SER A 164 -5.11 -1.47 27.88
N LEU A 165 -5.60 -2.71 27.96
CA LEU A 165 -6.66 -3.22 27.10
C LEU A 165 -7.90 -3.56 27.94
N SER A 166 -9.00 -2.84 27.72
CA SER A 166 -10.23 -3.02 28.48
C SER A 166 -11.43 -3.28 27.58
N ARG A 167 -12.41 -4.06 28.06
CA ARG A 167 -13.65 -4.28 27.32
C ARG A 167 -14.43 -2.98 27.18
N ALA A 168 -15.00 -2.76 25.99
CA ALA A 168 -15.79 -1.58 25.69
C ALA A 168 -17.07 -1.95 24.92
N SER A 169 -18.10 -1.10 25.02
CA SER A 169 -19.38 -1.28 24.30
C SER A 169 -19.35 -0.79 22.85
N ASN A 170 -18.17 -0.66 22.24
CA ASN A 170 -17.99 -0.22 20.85
C ASN A 170 -18.00 -1.42 19.88
N THR A 171 -17.92 -1.18 18.58
CA THR A 171 -17.95 -2.22 17.55
C THR A 171 -16.78 -3.20 17.62
N ARG A 172 -15.60 -2.75 18.10
CA ARG A 172 -14.44 -3.61 18.36
C ARG A 172 -14.62 -4.48 19.60
N GLY A 173 -15.47 -4.05 20.55
CA GLY A 173 -15.65 -4.69 21.86
C GLY A 173 -14.54 -4.34 22.86
N TRP A 174 -13.59 -3.48 22.48
CA TRP A 174 -12.38 -3.17 23.23
C TRP A 174 -11.97 -1.71 23.06
N SER A 175 -11.32 -1.16 24.08
CA SER A 175 -10.62 0.12 24.06
C SER A 175 -9.21 -0.07 24.58
N GLU A 176 -8.28 0.74 24.05
CA GLU A 176 -6.87 0.72 24.41
C GLU A 176 -6.36 2.12 24.72
N SER A 177 -5.44 2.19 25.66
CA SER A 177 -4.59 3.35 25.92
C SER A 177 -3.15 2.90 26.14
N VAL A 178 -2.21 3.84 26.13
CA VAL A 178 -0.83 3.58 26.57
C VAL A 178 -0.83 2.90 27.93
N TRP A 179 -0.06 1.81 28.09
CA TRP A 179 0.20 1.24 29.40
C TRP A 179 1.15 2.15 30.20
N SER A 180 0.68 2.63 31.35
CA SER A 180 1.44 3.50 32.26
C SER A 180 0.97 3.27 33.69
N THR A 181 1.82 2.65 34.51
CA THR A 181 1.54 2.38 35.93
C THR A 181 2.07 3.51 36.82
N SER A 182 3.28 3.99 36.54
CA SER A 182 3.94 5.05 37.29
C SER A 182 4.95 5.81 36.42
N SER A 183 5.67 6.79 36.99
CA SER A 183 6.73 7.50 36.26
C SER A 183 7.95 6.65 35.89
N THR A 184 8.06 5.43 36.43
CA THR A 184 9.17 4.50 36.19
C THR A 184 8.70 3.11 35.78
N GLU A 185 7.39 2.95 35.54
CA GLU A 185 6.79 1.66 35.18
C GLU A 185 5.68 1.89 34.16
N GLY A 186 5.83 1.28 32.99
CA GLY A 186 4.94 1.43 31.85
C GLY A 186 5.66 1.04 30.57
N THR A 187 4.95 1.03 29.44
CA THR A 187 5.55 0.63 28.16
C THR A 187 6.79 1.45 27.84
N GLY A 188 7.82 0.79 27.34
CA GLY A 188 9.02 1.42 26.80
C GLY A 188 8.74 2.19 25.53
N SER A 189 9.44 3.30 25.35
CA SER A 189 9.53 4.04 24.09
C SER A 189 10.77 4.92 24.09
N GLY A 190 11.24 5.36 22.93
CA GLY A 190 12.40 6.25 22.91
C GLY A 190 13.00 6.49 21.55
N CYS A 191 14.01 7.36 21.53
CA CYS A 191 14.86 7.60 20.38
C CYS A 191 16.23 7.01 20.69
N SER A 192 16.66 6.02 19.90
CA SER A 192 17.94 5.33 20.07
C SER A 192 19.11 6.32 20.06
N ALA A 193 20.09 6.09 20.93
CA ALA A 193 21.36 6.81 20.90
C ALA A 193 22.34 6.26 19.84
N TYR A 194 22.18 5.02 19.37
CA TYR A 194 23.17 4.31 18.56
C TYR A 194 22.62 3.83 17.21
N ASP A 195 21.48 3.14 17.21
CA ASP A 195 20.94 2.48 16.02
C ASP A 195 20.40 3.43 14.95
N PRO A 196 20.76 3.21 13.68
CA PRO A 196 20.33 4.06 12.59
C PRO A 196 18.82 3.92 12.37
N LYS A 197 18.17 5.03 12.01
CA LYS A 197 16.78 5.01 11.57
C LYS A 197 16.66 4.22 10.25
N PRO A 198 15.88 3.14 10.20
CA PRO A 198 15.63 2.44 8.94
C PRO A 198 14.73 3.29 8.02
N SER A 199 14.89 3.15 6.71
CA SER A 199 14.21 4.01 5.72
C SER A 199 12.67 3.88 5.71
N TRP A 200 12.14 2.81 6.28
CA TRP A 200 10.69 2.58 6.41
C TRP A 200 10.09 3.27 7.64
N GLN A 201 10.91 3.72 8.58
CA GLN A 201 10.48 4.54 9.71
C GLN A 201 10.62 6.02 9.34
N THR A 202 9.50 6.75 9.28
CA THR A 202 9.43 8.09 8.70
C THR A 202 9.07 9.20 9.68
N ASP A 203 8.99 8.91 10.98
CA ASP A 203 8.83 9.95 11.99
C ASP A 203 10.01 10.94 11.91
N THR A 204 9.78 12.19 12.29
CA THR A 204 10.74 13.29 12.04
C THR A 204 11.44 13.79 13.28
N GLY A 205 10.98 13.40 14.47
CA GLY A 205 11.45 13.95 15.74
C GLY A 205 12.63 13.21 16.36
N CYS A 206 12.95 12.03 15.87
CA CYS A 206 14.17 11.30 16.20
C CYS A 206 15.03 11.14 14.95
N SER A 207 16.35 11.26 15.07
CA SER A 207 17.27 11.07 13.92
C SER A 207 17.74 9.63 13.76
N LYS A 208 17.43 8.78 14.74
CA LYS A 208 17.85 7.38 14.90
C LYS A 208 16.62 6.47 15.04
N ARG A 209 16.80 5.18 15.35
CA ARG A 209 15.67 4.26 15.51
C ARG A 209 14.75 4.71 16.64
N THR A 210 13.45 4.78 16.37
CA THR A 210 12.40 5.11 17.34
C THR A 210 11.70 3.87 17.86
N VAL A 211 11.63 3.67 19.18
CA VAL A 211 10.94 2.55 19.85
C VAL A 211 9.58 3.05 20.34
N ALA A 212 8.46 2.35 20.17
CA ALA A 212 8.24 1.01 19.58
C ALA A 212 7.74 1.04 18.11
N ASP A 213 7.57 -0.13 17.48
CA ASP A 213 7.00 -0.25 16.12
C ASP A 213 5.49 -0.54 16.13
N VAL A 214 5.06 -1.42 17.03
CA VAL A 214 3.66 -1.83 17.26
C VAL A 214 3.50 -2.17 18.75
N SER A 215 2.28 -2.44 19.20
CA SER A 215 2.02 -2.86 20.58
C SER A 215 1.00 -3.99 20.70
N ALA A 216 0.98 -4.63 21.86
CA ALA A 216 -0.10 -5.49 22.31
C ALA A 216 -0.41 -5.21 23.80
N VAL A 217 -1.29 -6.02 24.40
CA VAL A 217 -1.63 -5.86 25.83
C VAL A 217 -0.40 -6.12 26.70
N ALA A 218 -0.14 -5.20 27.64
CA ALA A 218 0.99 -5.25 28.56
C ALA A 218 0.63 -4.84 29.98
N ASP A 219 -0.42 -4.07 30.19
CA ASP A 219 -0.75 -3.57 31.54
C ASP A 219 -1.12 -4.72 32.49
N PRO A 220 -0.38 -4.97 33.60
CA PRO A 220 -0.73 -6.00 34.57
C PRO A 220 -2.13 -5.84 35.19
N ALA A 221 -2.67 -4.61 35.24
CA ALA A 221 -4.03 -4.36 35.71
C ALA A 221 -5.10 -4.89 34.73
N THR A 222 -4.74 -5.05 33.46
CA THR A 222 -5.53 -5.74 32.42
C THR A 222 -4.79 -6.97 31.89
N GLY A 223 -3.98 -7.60 32.75
CA GLY A 223 -2.96 -8.56 32.36
C GLY A 223 -3.49 -9.89 31.83
N VAL A 224 -2.55 -10.75 31.48
CA VAL A 224 -2.78 -12.07 30.93
C VAL A 224 -2.66 -13.14 32.01
N ALA A 225 -3.43 -14.22 31.88
CA ALA A 225 -3.29 -15.37 32.76
C ALA A 225 -2.05 -16.18 32.35
N VAL A 226 -1.25 -16.57 33.34
CA VAL A 226 -0.04 -17.39 33.18
C VAL A 226 -0.04 -18.49 34.23
N TYR A 227 0.43 -19.68 33.88
CA TYR A 227 0.64 -20.76 34.84
C TYR A 227 2.13 -21.04 35.02
N ASP A 228 2.64 -20.86 36.23
CA ASP A 228 4.02 -21.19 36.61
C ASP A 228 4.00 -21.93 37.96
N SER A 229 4.68 -23.07 38.03
CA SER A 229 4.82 -23.90 39.22
C SER A 229 6.25 -24.01 39.74
N TYR A 230 7.23 -23.42 39.05
CA TYR A 230 8.62 -23.37 39.52
C TYR A 230 8.89 -22.12 40.35
N GLY A 231 8.59 -20.93 39.80
CA GLY A 231 8.75 -19.65 40.48
C GLY A 231 7.56 -19.26 41.36
N ALA A 232 6.37 -19.79 41.03
CA ALA A 232 5.10 -19.50 41.69
C ALA A 232 4.35 -20.79 42.08
N SER A 233 3.10 -20.63 42.56
CA SER A 233 2.25 -21.74 43.04
C SER A 233 1.09 -22.07 42.10
N GLY A 234 1.26 -21.86 40.80
CA GLY A 234 0.24 -22.03 39.75
C GLY A 234 -0.24 -20.69 39.18
N TRP A 235 -1.53 -20.59 38.84
CA TRP A 235 -2.12 -19.45 38.13
C TRP A 235 -1.80 -18.06 38.70
N GLN A 236 -1.21 -17.21 37.86
CA GLN A 236 -0.90 -15.82 38.12
C GLN A 236 -1.49 -14.90 37.04
N VAL A 237 -1.39 -13.59 37.27
CA VAL A 237 -1.65 -12.55 36.26
C VAL A 237 -0.35 -11.79 36.02
N TYR A 238 0.08 -11.77 34.76
CA TYR A 238 1.30 -11.11 34.31
C TYR A 238 0.95 -9.97 33.34
N GLY A 239 1.91 -9.08 33.15
CA GLY A 239 1.87 -8.01 32.16
C GLY A 239 3.28 -7.75 31.64
N GLY A 240 3.65 -6.50 31.42
CA GLY A 240 4.90 -6.14 30.78
C GLY A 240 4.81 -6.19 29.26
N THR A 241 5.70 -5.45 28.60
CA THR A 241 5.96 -5.63 27.17
C THR A 241 6.54 -7.02 26.87
N SER A 242 7.06 -7.69 27.90
CA SER A 242 7.26 -9.14 27.97
C SER A 242 6.05 -9.93 27.49
N ALA A 243 4.83 -9.62 27.93
CA ALA A 243 3.64 -10.32 27.42
C ALA A 243 3.35 -9.97 25.94
N SER A 244 3.70 -8.76 25.51
CA SER A 244 3.39 -8.25 24.17
C SER A 244 4.27 -8.85 23.08
N SER A 245 5.56 -9.06 23.34
CA SER A 245 6.51 -9.66 22.38
C SER A 245 6.06 -11.02 21.81
N PRO A 246 5.76 -12.06 22.63
CA PRO A 246 5.32 -13.38 22.16
C PRO A 246 3.94 -13.33 21.51
N ILE A 247 3.07 -12.39 21.91
CA ILE A 247 1.79 -12.15 21.23
C ILE A 247 2.07 -11.73 19.79
N ILE A 248 2.93 -10.74 19.56
CA ILE A 248 3.24 -10.26 18.20
C ILE A 248 4.02 -11.29 17.38
N ALA A 249 4.96 -12.04 17.98
CA ALA A 249 5.64 -13.14 17.30
C ALA A 249 4.62 -14.17 16.75
N SER A 250 3.61 -14.48 17.56
CA SER A 250 2.52 -15.39 17.19
C SER A 250 1.60 -14.80 16.13
N VAL A 251 1.34 -13.48 16.16
CA VAL A 251 0.59 -12.79 15.10
C VAL A 251 1.33 -12.87 13.75
N TYR A 252 2.66 -12.69 13.73
CA TYR A 252 3.45 -12.93 12.51
C TYR A 252 3.35 -14.40 12.06
N ALA A 253 3.40 -15.36 12.99
CA ALA A 253 3.26 -16.78 12.67
C ALA A 253 1.90 -17.09 12.01
N ASP A 254 0.83 -16.50 12.52
CA ASP A 254 -0.50 -16.61 11.95
C ASP A 254 -0.66 -15.89 10.61
N ALA A 255 0.08 -14.81 10.38
CA ALA A 255 0.03 -14.02 9.16
C ALA A 255 0.72 -14.73 7.97
N GLY A 256 1.66 -15.64 8.24
CA GLY A 256 2.32 -16.47 7.23
C GLY A 256 3.83 -16.22 7.12
N THR A 257 4.50 -17.07 6.36
CA THR A 257 5.97 -17.10 6.29
C THR A 257 6.53 -15.82 5.62
N PRO A 258 7.46 -15.10 6.28
CA PRO A 258 8.12 -13.94 5.68
C PRO A 258 8.85 -14.26 4.37
N GLY A 259 9.00 -13.25 3.50
CA GLY A 259 9.87 -13.37 2.33
C GLY A 259 11.32 -13.57 2.77
N SER A 260 12.06 -14.48 2.13
CA SER A 260 13.40 -14.91 2.59
C SER A 260 14.46 -13.80 2.64
N GLY A 261 14.23 -12.65 1.99
CA GLY A 261 15.12 -11.48 2.02
C GLY A 261 14.54 -10.27 2.76
N ASP A 262 13.39 -10.43 3.41
CA ASP A 262 12.71 -9.34 4.10
C ASP A 262 13.17 -9.19 5.55
N TYR A 263 13.04 -7.98 6.09
CA TYR A 263 13.01 -7.75 7.52
C TYR A 263 11.56 -7.45 7.92
N PRO A 264 10.85 -8.36 8.60
CA PRO A 264 9.42 -8.22 8.89
C PRO A 264 9.04 -6.98 9.69
N ALA A 265 9.98 -6.36 10.42
CA ALA A 265 9.80 -5.08 11.11
C ALA A 265 9.23 -3.97 10.20
N LYS A 266 9.46 -4.04 8.88
CA LYS A 266 8.90 -3.08 7.91
C LYS A 266 7.43 -3.32 7.57
N TYR A 267 6.87 -4.50 7.83
CA TYR A 267 5.54 -4.88 7.35
C TYR A 267 4.43 -4.02 7.96
N PRO A 268 4.41 -3.71 9.28
CA PRO A 268 3.38 -2.85 9.86
C PRO A 268 3.32 -1.45 9.22
N TYR A 269 4.49 -0.88 8.89
CA TYR A 269 4.62 0.42 8.24
C TYR A 269 4.04 0.47 6.81
N GLN A 270 3.84 -0.69 6.17
CA GLN A 270 3.23 -0.79 4.84
C GLN A 270 1.70 -0.95 4.89
N HIS A 271 1.14 -1.18 6.08
CA HIS A 271 -0.26 -1.56 6.27
C HIS A 271 -0.86 -0.88 7.51
N THR A 272 -0.54 0.39 7.74
CA THR A 272 -0.95 1.12 8.95
C THR A 272 -2.47 1.12 9.18
N SER A 273 -3.27 1.05 8.11
CA SER A 273 -4.74 0.92 8.19
C SER A 273 -5.25 -0.43 8.73
N SER A 274 -4.37 -1.42 8.85
CA SER A 274 -4.65 -2.76 9.39
C SER A 274 -4.23 -2.91 10.85
N LEU A 275 -4.08 -1.79 11.55
CA LEU A 275 -3.80 -1.70 12.97
C LEU A 275 -4.92 -0.88 13.66
N ASN A 276 -5.09 -1.10 14.95
CA ASN A 276 -5.90 -0.23 15.79
C ASN A 276 -4.98 0.86 16.36
N ASP A 277 -5.18 2.09 15.91
CA ASP A 277 -4.46 3.25 16.38
C ASP A 277 -4.81 3.56 17.85
N VAL A 278 -3.80 3.70 18.71
CA VAL A 278 -3.96 3.95 20.15
C VAL A 278 -3.67 5.40 20.43
N THR A 279 -4.72 6.22 20.49
CA THR A 279 -4.56 7.68 20.44
C THR A 279 -4.63 8.36 21.82
N SER A 280 -4.39 7.64 22.92
CA SER A 280 -4.55 8.21 24.27
C SER A 280 -3.62 7.61 25.32
N GLY A 281 -3.14 8.46 26.22
CA GLY A 281 -2.23 8.10 27.31
C GLY A 281 -0.79 8.57 27.05
N SER A 282 0.08 8.36 28.04
CA SER A 282 1.51 8.71 27.97
C SER A 282 2.31 7.80 28.88
N ASN A 283 3.51 7.41 28.45
CA ASN A 283 4.47 6.67 29.28
C ASN A 283 5.51 7.60 29.93
N GLY A 284 5.30 8.92 29.92
CA GLY A 284 6.24 9.85 30.54
C GLY A 284 6.11 11.28 30.02
N SER A 285 7.23 12.00 30.06
CA SER A 285 7.35 13.36 29.53
C SER A 285 8.68 13.51 28.81
N CYS A 286 8.63 13.97 27.57
CA CYS A 286 9.76 13.98 26.65
C CYS A 286 9.58 15.08 25.60
N SER A 287 10.63 15.33 24.82
CA SER A 287 10.58 16.21 23.67
C SER A 287 11.31 15.56 22.50
N PRO A 288 10.67 15.43 21.31
CA PRO A 288 9.28 15.80 21.00
C PRO A 288 8.24 14.89 21.68
N ALA A 289 7.05 15.44 21.96
CA ALA A 289 6.06 14.82 22.84
C ALA A 289 5.50 13.48 22.34
N TYR A 290 5.36 13.29 21.03
CA TYR A 290 4.84 12.05 20.45
C TYR A 290 5.70 10.83 20.80
N LEU A 291 6.97 11.01 21.18
CA LEU A 291 7.83 9.89 21.59
C LEU A 291 7.42 9.28 22.94
N CYS A 292 6.58 9.96 23.74
CA CYS A 292 6.13 9.47 25.05
C CYS A 292 4.63 9.71 25.31
N THR A 293 3.91 10.28 24.35
CA THR A 293 2.48 10.57 24.45
C THR A 293 1.80 10.06 23.20
N ALA A 294 0.73 9.30 23.37
CA ALA A 294 -0.03 8.78 22.25
C ALA A 294 -0.73 9.89 21.46
N GLU A 295 -0.74 9.74 20.13
CA GLU A 295 -1.41 10.66 19.21
C GLU A 295 -2.06 9.90 18.05
N VAL A 296 -2.56 10.59 17.02
CA VAL A 296 -3.11 9.92 15.84
C VAL A 296 -1.96 9.51 14.93
N GLY A 297 -1.90 8.22 14.57
CA GLY A 297 -0.88 7.67 13.69
C GLY A 297 0.28 7.04 14.47
N TYR A 298 1.52 7.41 14.13
CA TYR A 298 2.68 6.87 14.84
C TYR A 298 2.97 7.67 16.11
N ASP A 299 3.09 6.98 17.24
CA ASP A 299 3.65 7.51 18.48
C ASP A 299 4.68 6.55 19.08
N GLY A 300 5.54 7.06 19.96
CA GLY A 300 6.57 6.24 20.61
C GLY A 300 5.97 5.13 21.49
N PRO A 301 5.06 5.43 22.44
CA PRO A 301 4.56 4.43 23.39
C PRO A 301 3.86 3.23 22.74
N THR A 302 3.18 3.44 21.60
CA THR A 302 2.40 2.39 20.95
C THR A 302 2.78 2.08 19.50
N GLY A 303 3.78 2.77 18.97
CA GLY A 303 4.20 2.62 17.59
C GLY A 303 3.08 2.98 16.63
N LEU A 304 2.76 2.06 15.72
CA LEU A 304 1.63 2.14 14.80
C LEU A 304 0.31 1.59 15.39
N GLY A 305 0.30 1.23 16.67
CA GLY A 305 -0.84 0.66 17.37
C GLY A 305 -0.83 -0.87 17.43
N THR A 306 -2.01 -1.48 17.59
CA THR A 306 -2.15 -2.93 17.87
C THR A 306 -2.77 -3.70 16.71
N PRO A 307 -2.57 -5.03 16.61
CA PRO A 307 -3.11 -5.83 15.50
C PRO A 307 -4.64 -5.66 15.28
N ASN A 308 -5.05 -5.27 14.06
CA ASN A 308 -6.43 -5.34 13.59
C ASN A 308 -6.55 -6.42 12.50
N GLY A 309 -6.55 -7.67 12.96
CA GLY A 309 -6.33 -8.81 12.08
C GLY A 309 -4.84 -9.03 11.80
N LEU A 310 -4.53 -9.74 10.70
CA LEU A 310 -3.17 -10.21 10.41
C LEU A 310 -2.46 -9.42 9.30
N THR A 311 -3.20 -8.62 8.53
CA THR A 311 -2.69 -8.00 7.29
C THR A 311 -1.41 -7.19 7.52
N ALA A 312 -1.33 -6.47 8.65
CA ALA A 312 -0.15 -5.68 8.99
C ALA A 312 1.14 -6.48 9.19
N PHE A 313 1.02 -7.78 9.43
CA PHE A 313 2.10 -8.71 9.73
C PHE A 313 2.36 -9.68 8.58
N THR A 314 1.63 -9.55 7.48
CA THR A 314 1.93 -10.29 6.26
C THR A 314 3.13 -9.67 5.57
N ALA A 315 3.93 -10.50 4.89
CA ALA A 315 4.82 -9.97 3.88
C ALA A 315 3.97 -9.13 2.96
N GLY A 316 4.18 -7.80 2.98
CA GLY A 316 3.47 -6.91 2.10
C GLY A 316 3.59 -7.48 0.69
N SER A 317 2.59 -7.22 -0.15
CA SER A 317 2.89 -7.26 -1.58
C SER A 317 4.09 -6.35 -1.73
N SER A 318 5.29 -6.95 -1.83
CA SER A 318 6.50 -6.22 -2.07
C SER A 318 6.10 -5.29 -3.20
N SER A 319 6.18 -3.99 -3.00
CA SER A 319 6.32 -3.11 -4.13
C SER A 319 7.67 -3.51 -4.71
N THR A 320 7.70 -4.63 -5.44
CA THR A 320 8.66 -4.89 -6.48
C THR A 320 8.67 -3.58 -7.22
N GLU A 321 9.82 -2.90 -7.14
CA GLU A 321 10.08 -1.72 -7.92
C GLU A 321 9.45 -1.96 -9.30
N SER A 322 8.49 -1.10 -9.64
CA SER A 322 7.67 -1.29 -10.81
C SER A 322 7.92 -0.12 -11.73
N VAL A 323 8.23 -0.44 -12.97
CA VAL A 323 8.38 0.54 -14.03
C VAL A 323 7.11 0.52 -14.84
N SER A 324 6.43 1.66 -14.95
CA SER A 324 5.24 1.82 -15.76
C SER A 324 5.59 2.63 -17.00
N VAL A 325 5.51 2.00 -18.18
CA VAL A 325 5.72 2.69 -19.46
C VAL A 325 4.39 3.20 -19.97
N THR A 326 4.27 4.52 -20.14
CA THR A 326 3.06 5.14 -20.69
C THR A 326 2.89 4.69 -22.14
N ASN A 327 1.80 3.99 -22.43
CA ASN A 327 1.47 3.62 -23.80
C ASN A 327 1.20 4.90 -24.62
N PRO A 328 1.94 5.18 -25.71
CA PRO A 328 1.74 6.38 -26.50
C PRO A 328 0.46 6.34 -27.36
N GLY A 329 -0.29 5.22 -27.33
CA GLY A 329 -1.35 4.89 -28.27
C GLY A 329 -0.79 4.42 -29.61
N SER A 330 -1.67 3.98 -30.51
CA SER A 330 -1.29 3.66 -31.89
C SER A 330 -0.66 4.86 -32.58
N GLN A 331 0.49 4.66 -33.21
CA GLN A 331 1.21 5.69 -33.95
C GLN A 331 1.01 5.53 -35.45
N SER A 332 1.13 6.63 -36.17
CA SER A 332 1.13 6.63 -37.63
C SER A 332 2.31 7.44 -38.17
N GLY A 333 2.76 7.10 -39.36
CA GLY A 333 3.80 7.84 -40.08
C GLY A 333 3.65 7.64 -41.58
N THR A 334 4.47 8.36 -42.35
CA THR A 334 4.52 8.23 -43.81
C THR A 334 5.94 7.90 -44.20
N VAL A 335 6.11 7.00 -45.18
CA VAL A 335 7.42 6.72 -45.76
C VAL A 335 8.11 8.04 -46.15
N GLY A 336 9.41 8.17 -45.88
CA GLY A 336 10.18 9.37 -46.24
C GLY A 336 9.96 10.60 -45.35
N THR A 337 9.03 10.57 -44.39
CA THR A 337 8.82 11.68 -43.44
C THR A 337 9.49 11.41 -42.10
N ALA A 338 10.28 12.36 -41.61
CA ALA A 338 10.95 12.22 -40.32
C ALA A 338 9.95 12.15 -39.15
N VAL A 339 10.27 11.32 -38.17
CA VAL A 339 9.50 11.09 -36.94
C VAL A 339 10.35 11.51 -35.74
N SER A 340 9.70 12.09 -34.73
CA SER A 340 10.25 12.33 -33.40
C SER A 340 9.15 12.13 -32.36
N LYS A 341 9.27 11.10 -31.52
CA LYS A 341 8.28 10.74 -30.50
C LYS A 341 8.96 10.33 -29.20
N GLN A 342 8.74 11.11 -28.14
CA GLN A 342 9.22 10.79 -26.80
C GLN A 342 8.29 9.78 -26.13
N ILE A 343 8.88 8.74 -25.52
CA ILE A 343 8.19 7.81 -24.63
C ILE A 343 8.48 8.20 -23.18
N SER A 344 7.44 8.15 -22.36
CA SER A 344 7.52 8.41 -20.92
C SER A 344 7.35 7.12 -20.14
N ALA A 345 8.07 7.01 -19.03
CA ALA A 345 7.86 5.96 -18.05
C ALA A 345 8.14 6.50 -16.65
N THR A 346 7.55 5.88 -15.64
CA THR A 346 7.80 6.19 -14.24
C THR A 346 8.34 4.96 -13.54
N ASP A 347 9.18 5.18 -12.54
CA ASP A 347 9.68 4.14 -11.63
C ASP A 347 9.11 4.39 -10.24
N SER A 348 8.56 3.35 -9.60
CA SER A 348 7.97 3.49 -8.26
C SER A 348 9.00 3.81 -7.17
N ALA A 349 10.30 3.59 -7.43
CA ALA A 349 11.40 3.95 -6.53
C ALA A 349 12.14 5.24 -6.95
N GLY A 350 11.63 5.96 -7.98
CA GLY A 350 12.20 7.22 -8.45
C GLY A 350 13.57 7.10 -9.15
N LYS A 351 13.98 5.89 -9.57
CA LYS A 351 15.26 5.69 -10.26
C LYS A 351 15.24 6.19 -11.70
N SER A 352 16.43 6.47 -12.22
CA SER A 352 16.61 6.80 -13.64
C SER A 352 16.35 5.58 -14.53
N LEU A 353 15.71 5.81 -15.67
CA LEU A 353 15.30 4.76 -16.60
C LEU A 353 16.10 4.77 -17.91
N THR A 354 16.40 3.58 -18.42
CA THR A 354 16.98 3.35 -19.74
C THR A 354 15.96 2.66 -20.65
N TYR A 355 15.83 3.13 -21.88
CA TYR A 355 14.82 2.67 -22.83
C TYR A 355 15.40 1.80 -23.95
N SER A 356 14.59 0.86 -24.44
CA SER A 356 14.84 0.05 -25.61
C SER A 356 13.53 -0.26 -26.34
N ALA A 357 13.60 -0.64 -27.61
CA ALA A 357 12.41 -0.95 -28.40
C ALA A 357 12.70 -2.07 -29.42
N THR A 358 11.68 -2.88 -29.67
CA THR A 358 11.66 -3.91 -30.71
C THR A 358 10.46 -3.71 -31.63
N GLY A 359 10.58 -4.12 -32.89
CA GLY A 359 9.48 -4.04 -33.86
C GLY A 359 9.19 -2.65 -34.40
N LEU A 360 10.10 -1.68 -34.21
CA LEU A 360 9.98 -0.36 -34.85
C LEU A 360 9.97 -0.48 -36.38
N PRO A 361 9.18 0.36 -37.11
CA PRO A 361 9.25 0.44 -38.56
C PRO A 361 10.67 0.69 -39.08
N ALA A 362 11.00 0.10 -40.22
CA ALA A 362 12.32 0.23 -40.83
C ALA A 362 12.71 1.70 -41.04
N GLY A 363 13.84 2.13 -40.48
CA GLY A 363 14.32 3.51 -40.53
C GLY A 363 14.04 4.33 -39.26
N LEU A 364 13.37 3.75 -38.25
CA LEU A 364 13.23 4.32 -36.91
C LEU A 364 14.13 3.60 -35.89
N SER A 365 14.54 4.32 -34.85
CA SER A 365 15.31 3.82 -33.70
C SER A 365 14.88 4.53 -32.41
N ILE A 366 15.21 3.98 -31.25
CA ILE A 366 14.98 4.61 -29.94
C ILE A 366 16.31 4.92 -29.24
N SER A 367 16.42 6.08 -28.60
CA SER A 367 17.55 6.42 -27.72
C SER A 367 17.39 5.79 -26.33
N SER A 368 18.47 5.74 -25.56
CA SER A 368 18.44 5.32 -24.15
C SER A 368 17.58 6.21 -23.26
N SER A 369 17.26 7.44 -23.70
CA SER A 369 16.37 8.39 -23.02
C SER A 369 14.90 8.29 -23.47
N GLY A 370 14.55 7.32 -24.32
CA GLY A 370 13.17 7.07 -24.75
C GLY A 370 12.70 7.86 -25.96
N LEU A 371 13.58 8.53 -26.71
CA LEU A 371 13.21 9.25 -27.93
C LEU A 371 13.23 8.31 -29.13
N ILE A 372 12.05 8.01 -29.69
CA ILE A 372 11.94 7.33 -30.98
C ILE A 372 12.11 8.36 -32.09
N SER A 373 13.09 8.16 -32.98
CA SER A 373 13.35 9.07 -34.09
C SER A 373 13.89 8.36 -35.33
N GLY A 374 13.79 9.02 -36.48
CA GLY A 374 14.28 8.51 -37.77
C GLY A 374 13.33 8.85 -38.92
N THR A 375 13.48 8.16 -40.05
CA THR A 375 12.61 8.33 -41.23
C THR A 375 12.16 6.95 -41.71
N PRO A 376 10.87 6.60 -41.59
CA PRO A 376 10.38 5.30 -42.04
C PRO A 376 10.60 5.10 -43.55
N THR A 377 11.01 3.91 -43.94
CA THR A 377 11.40 3.59 -45.33
C THR A 377 10.44 2.63 -46.03
N THR A 378 9.64 1.88 -45.26
CA THR A 378 8.74 0.85 -45.78
C THR A 378 7.35 1.04 -45.20
N ALA A 379 6.33 0.98 -46.07
CA ALA A 379 4.94 1.04 -45.63
C ALA A 379 4.51 -0.31 -45.03
N GLY A 380 3.64 -0.26 -44.02
CA GLY A 380 3.14 -1.42 -43.30
C GLY A 380 2.83 -1.10 -41.84
N THR A 381 2.11 -2.00 -41.19
CA THR A 381 1.83 -1.92 -39.76
C THR A 381 2.84 -2.78 -39.01
N SER A 382 3.52 -2.18 -38.05
CA SER A 382 4.45 -2.88 -37.15
C SER A 382 3.86 -2.94 -35.73
N SER A 383 4.10 -4.04 -35.02
CA SER A 383 3.82 -4.13 -33.59
C SER A 383 5.08 -3.72 -32.84
N VAL A 384 5.04 -2.55 -32.21
CA VAL A 384 6.18 -1.95 -31.51
C VAL A 384 6.04 -2.23 -30.03
N THR A 385 7.07 -2.82 -29.42
CA THR A 385 7.18 -2.96 -27.96
C THR A 385 8.30 -2.06 -27.48
N VAL A 386 8.00 -1.15 -26.55
CA VAL A 386 8.98 -0.32 -25.87
C VAL A 386 9.12 -0.80 -24.44
N THR A 387 10.36 -0.94 -23.99
CA THR A 387 10.73 -1.37 -22.63
C THR A 387 11.55 -0.27 -21.97
N ALA A 388 11.21 0.09 -20.73
CA ALA A 388 12.03 0.93 -19.87
C ALA A 388 12.50 0.10 -18.67
N THR A 389 13.74 0.29 -18.24
CA THR A 389 14.32 -0.41 -17.09
C THR A 389 15.15 0.52 -16.22
N SER A 390 15.08 0.30 -14.90
CA SER A 390 15.95 0.93 -13.90
C SER A 390 17.21 0.12 -13.60
N GLY A 391 17.38 -1.03 -14.26
CA GLY A 391 18.41 -2.04 -13.94
C GLY A 391 17.97 -3.07 -12.90
N THR A 392 17.01 -2.72 -12.04
CA THR A 392 16.43 -3.60 -11.00
C THR A 392 14.98 -3.98 -11.30
N ALA A 393 14.28 -3.19 -12.10
CA ALA A 393 12.94 -3.46 -12.58
C ALA A 393 12.77 -3.07 -14.06
N SER A 394 11.74 -3.60 -14.72
CA SER A 394 11.42 -3.25 -16.10
C SER A 394 9.91 -3.23 -16.35
N GLY A 395 9.48 -2.29 -17.18
CA GLY A 395 8.11 -2.18 -17.68
C GLY A 395 8.13 -2.16 -19.19
N SER A 396 7.06 -2.65 -19.83
CA SER A 396 6.93 -2.55 -21.27
C SER A 396 5.51 -2.20 -21.68
N THR A 397 5.39 -1.62 -22.87
CA THR A 397 4.10 -1.36 -23.49
C THR A 397 4.19 -1.68 -24.97
N THR A 398 3.10 -2.21 -25.54
CA THR A 398 3.03 -2.56 -26.96
C THR A 398 1.94 -1.74 -27.63
N PHE A 399 2.24 -1.21 -28.81
CA PHE A 399 1.31 -0.43 -29.62
C PHE A 399 1.55 -0.67 -31.11
N SER A 400 0.56 -0.35 -31.92
CA SER A 400 0.71 -0.44 -33.39
C SER A 400 1.36 0.81 -33.95
N TRP A 401 2.25 0.65 -34.93
CA TRP A 401 2.78 1.75 -35.72
C TRP A 401 2.50 1.51 -37.20
N THR A 402 1.59 2.29 -37.78
CA THR A 402 1.22 2.17 -39.20
C THR A 402 1.97 3.20 -40.02
N VAL A 403 2.87 2.74 -40.89
CA VAL A 403 3.55 3.58 -41.88
C VAL A 403 2.81 3.48 -43.20
N SER A 404 2.29 4.60 -43.67
CA SER A 404 1.63 4.71 -44.97
C SER A 404 2.66 5.03 -46.06
N THR A 405 2.40 4.59 -47.30
CA THR A 405 3.24 4.93 -48.45
C THR A 405 3.31 6.45 -48.66
N SER A 406 4.49 6.95 -49.04
CA SER A 406 4.71 8.36 -49.38
C SER A 406 4.02 8.71 -50.70
N GLY A 407 2.74 9.04 -50.63
CA GLY A 407 1.97 9.60 -51.76
C GLY A 407 1.67 8.60 -52.89
N GLY A 408 0.43 8.12 -52.94
CA GLY A 408 -0.04 7.29 -54.05
C GLY A 408 -1.55 6.99 -54.01
N GLY A 409 -2.39 8.03 -54.08
CA GLY A 409 -3.69 7.99 -54.77
C GLY A 409 -4.71 6.90 -54.42
N GLY A 410 -5.52 7.16 -53.38
CA GLY A 410 -6.90 6.69 -53.24
C GLY A 410 -7.62 7.71 -52.39
N GLY A 411 -8.06 8.81 -53.02
CA GLY A 411 -8.45 10.04 -52.34
C GLY A 411 -9.47 9.83 -51.22
N CYS A 412 -9.30 10.56 -50.11
CA CYS A 412 -10.35 10.77 -49.13
C CYS A 412 -11.65 11.09 -49.89
N THR A 413 -12.56 10.12 -49.93
CA THR A 413 -13.71 10.13 -50.85
C THR A 413 -14.71 11.23 -50.49
N SER A 414 -14.57 11.81 -49.30
CA SER A 414 -15.34 12.95 -48.82
C SER A 414 -14.53 13.72 -47.76
N THR A 415 -13.82 14.77 -48.15
CA THR A 415 -13.14 15.69 -47.21
C THR A 415 -14.14 16.66 -46.55
N GLY A 416 -13.70 17.42 -45.55
CA GLY A 416 -14.48 18.45 -44.86
C GLY A 416 -15.23 17.98 -43.61
N GLN A 417 -16.07 18.85 -43.07
CA GLN A 417 -16.92 18.60 -41.89
C GLN A 417 -17.83 17.37 -42.11
N LYS A 418 -17.98 16.56 -41.06
CA LYS A 418 -18.82 15.35 -41.06
C LYS A 418 -19.98 15.41 -40.07
N LEU A 419 -19.93 16.29 -39.07
CA LEU A 419 -21.08 16.54 -38.21
C LEU A 419 -22.10 17.44 -38.92
N ALA A 420 -23.36 17.07 -38.81
CA ALA A 420 -24.48 17.94 -39.12
C ALA A 420 -24.81 18.82 -37.91
N ASN A 421 -25.24 20.06 -38.18
CA ASN A 421 -25.53 21.07 -37.16
C ASN A 421 -24.40 21.22 -36.10
N PRO A 422 -23.16 21.53 -36.53
CA PRO A 422 -21.99 21.55 -35.66
C PRO A 422 -22.06 22.54 -34.49
N GLY A 423 -22.67 23.71 -34.69
CA GLY A 423 -22.89 24.73 -33.65
C GLY A 423 -24.35 24.83 -33.22
N PHE A 424 -25.14 23.76 -33.33
CA PHE A 424 -26.50 23.66 -32.79
C PHE A 424 -27.59 24.64 -33.29
N GLU A 425 -27.26 25.62 -34.15
CA GLU A 425 -28.16 26.69 -34.66
C GLU A 425 -29.43 26.22 -35.39
N SER A 426 -29.55 24.93 -35.72
CA SER A 426 -30.75 24.32 -36.32
C SER A 426 -31.55 23.45 -35.33
N GLY A 427 -31.52 23.79 -34.04
CA GLY A 427 -32.16 23.00 -32.98
C GLY A 427 -31.52 21.62 -32.82
N THR A 428 -32.30 20.58 -32.54
CA THR A 428 -31.72 19.23 -32.38
C THR A 428 -31.08 18.69 -33.66
N GLY A 429 -31.62 19.02 -34.84
CA GLY A 429 -31.03 18.58 -36.12
C GLY A 429 -30.80 17.06 -36.18
N SER A 430 -29.56 16.64 -36.44
CA SER A 430 -29.15 15.21 -36.43
C SER A 430 -28.62 14.74 -35.08
N TRP A 431 -28.62 15.60 -34.06
CA TRP A 431 -28.27 15.23 -32.71
C TRP A 431 -29.43 14.54 -32.01
N THR A 432 -29.11 13.48 -31.28
CA THR A 432 -29.99 12.88 -30.27
C THR A 432 -29.57 13.43 -28.93
N ALA A 433 -30.45 14.14 -28.24
CA ALA A 433 -30.13 14.76 -26.96
C ALA A 433 -31.24 14.51 -25.93
N SER A 434 -30.90 14.57 -24.65
CA SER A 434 -31.89 14.70 -23.57
C SER A 434 -32.74 15.96 -23.78
N SER A 435 -33.95 15.96 -23.21
CA SER A 435 -34.91 17.06 -23.41
C SER A 435 -34.38 18.35 -22.80
N GLY A 436 -34.23 19.39 -23.61
CA GLY A 436 -33.78 20.71 -23.16
C GLY A 436 -32.29 20.96 -23.34
N VAL A 437 -31.49 19.93 -23.64
CA VAL A 437 -30.03 20.08 -23.79
C VAL A 437 -29.65 21.05 -24.91
N ILE A 438 -30.28 20.94 -26.08
CA ILE A 438 -30.02 21.85 -27.21
C ILE A 438 -31.04 22.99 -27.18
N GLY A 439 -30.57 24.23 -27.00
CA GLY A 439 -31.44 25.37 -26.78
C GLY A 439 -30.77 26.73 -27.00
N GLN A 440 -31.56 27.79 -26.88
CA GLN A 440 -31.08 29.17 -26.84
C GLN A 440 -30.97 29.61 -25.38
N ASN A 441 -29.83 29.33 -24.77
CA ASN A 441 -29.65 29.48 -23.31
C ASN A 441 -29.33 30.93 -22.88
N GLY A 442 -29.05 31.82 -23.84
CA GLY A 442 -29.00 33.25 -23.63
C GLY A 442 -27.90 33.67 -22.66
N PRO A 443 -28.10 34.68 -21.78
CA PRO A 443 -27.05 35.14 -20.87
C PRO A 443 -26.72 34.18 -19.73
N SER A 444 -27.57 33.18 -19.45
CA SER A 444 -27.35 32.23 -18.35
C SER A 444 -26.17 31.32 -18.65
N GLU A 445 -26.15 30.78 -19.87
CA GLU A 445 -25.04 30.01 -20.43
C GLU A 445 -24.92 30.47 -21.89
N PRO A 446 -24.04 31.43 -22.20
CA PRO A 446 -23.95 31.98 -23.54
C PRO A 446 -23.27 31.00 -24.51
N ALA A 447 -23.79 30.91 -25.73
CA ALA A 447 -23.14 30.17 -26.81
C ALA A 447 -21.75 30.77 -27.15
N HIS A 448 -20.82 29.92 -27.58
CA HIS A 448 -19.48 30.34 -28.00
C HIS A 448 -19.54 31.13 -29.30
N THR A 449 -20.33 30.66 -30.28
CA THR A 449 -20.74 31.44 -31.43
C THR A 449 -22.23 31.27 -31.72
N GLY A 450 -22.83 32.18 -32.48
CA GLY A 450 -24.27 32.07 -32.79
C GLY A 450 -25.17 32.37 -31.59
N THR A 451 -26.26 31.59 -31.45
CA THR A 451 -27.29 31.78 -30.42
C THR A 451 -27.77 30.48 -29.77
N TRP A 452 -27.31 29.32 -30.24
CA TRP A 452 -27.66 28.00 -29.72
C TRP A 452 -26.40 27.28 -29.26
N ASP A 453 -26.53 26.50 -28.19
CA ASP A 453 -25.51 25.59 -27.71
C ASP A 453 -26.17 24.32 -27.16
N ALA A 454 -25.34 23.38 -26.68
CA ALA A 454 -25.79 22.22 -25.95
C ALA A 454 -25.38 22.32 -24.48
N TRP A 455 -26.33 22.59 -23.59
CA TRP A 455 -26.13 22.66 -22.15
C TRP A 455 -26.56 21.33 -21.52
N LEU A 456 -25.60 20.59 -20.97
CA LEU A 456 -25.82 19.36 -20.24
C LEU A 456 -25.77 19.63 -18.73
N ASP A 457 -26.69 19.02 -18.00
CA ASP A 457 -26.87 19.14 -16.55
C ASP A 457 -27.18 20.59 -16.09
N GLY A 458 -26.62 21.07 -14.97
CA GLY A 458 -26.93 22.37 -14.39
C GLY A 458 -28.14 22.40 -13.45
N TYR A 459 -28.55 21.26 -12.87
CA TYR A 459 -29.78 21.13 -12.09
C TYR A 459 -29.58 21.26 -10.57
N GLY A 460 -28.38 20.94 -10.07
CA GLY A 460 -28.13 20.85 -8.63
C GLY A 460 -28.86 19.69 -7.95
N THR A 461 -29.26 18.69 -8.75
CA THR A 461 -29.88 17.44 -8.30
C THR A 461 -29.43 16.33 -9.22
N THR A 462 -29.48 15.08 -8.74
CA THR A 462 -28.98 13.95 -9.53
C THR A 462 -29.66 13.89 -10.90
N HIS A 463 -28.86 14.12 -11.94
CA HIS A 463 -29.32 14.16 -13.31
C HIS A 463 -28.30 13.52 -14.25
N THR A 464 -28.74 13.14 -15.44
CA THR A 464 -27.86 12.61 -16.48
C THR A 464 -28.37 13.07 -17.83
N ASP A 465 -27.65 14.01 -18.42
CA ASP A 465 -27.90 14.42 -19.79
C ASP A 465 -27.00 13.70 -20.81
N THR A 466 -27.54 13.51 -22.00
CA THR A 466 -26.78 12.95 -23.12
C THR A 466 -26.96 13.78 -24.37
N LEU A 467 -25.91 13.80 -25.20
CA LEU A 467 -25.89 14.41 -26.51
C LEU A 467 -25.08 13.51 -27.44
N ALA A 468 -25.64 13.09 -28.58
CA ALA A 468 -24.97 12.16 -29.48
C ALA A 468 -25.29 12.39 -30.95
N GLN A 469 -24.30 12.13 -31.82
CA GLN A 469 -24.51 12.07 -33.26
C GLN A 469 -23.70 10.93 -33.88
N SER A 470 -24.34 10.15 -34.76
CA SER A 470 -23.68 9.11 -35.54
C SER A 470 -23.13 9.67 -36.83
N VAL A 471 -21.87 9.38 -37.13
CA VAL A 471 -21.12 9.98 -38.23
C VAL A 471 -20.22 8.96 -38.92
N ALA A 472 -20.24 8.98 -40.26
CA ALA A 472 -19.35 8.16 -41.08
C ALA A 472 -18.02 8.90 -41.31
N ILE A 473 -16.92 8.28 -40.93
CA ILE A 473 -15.57 8.77 -41.25
C ILE A 473 -15.14 8.05 -42.54
N PRO A 474 -14.96 8.76 -43.67
CA PRO A 474 -14.72 8.07 -44.93
C PRO A 474 -13.38 7.35 -44.92
N ALA A 475 -13.33 6.21 -45.62
CA ALA A 475 -12.10 5.44 -45.76
C ALA A 475 -11.01 6.29 -46.42
N GLY A 476 -9.77 6.13 -45.94
CA GLY A 476 -8.62 6.84 -46.50
C GLY A 476 -8.51 8.32 -46.10
N CYS A 477 -9.38 8.84 -45.22
CA CYS A 477 -9.25 10.18 -44.65
C CYS A 477 -8.51 10.16 -43.30
N SER A 478 -7.75 11.20 -43.03
CA SER A 478 -7.47 11.65 -41.66
C SER A 478 -8.73 12.27 -41.07
N ALA A 479 -8.94 12.18 -39.76
CA ALA A 479 -10.11 12.73 -39.09
C ALA A 479 -9.75 13.36 -37.75
N THR A 480 -10.22 14.59 -37.53
CA THR A 480 -10.03 15.34 -36.28
C THR A 480 -11.39 15.78 -35.75
N PHE A 481 -11.71 15.33 -34.53
CA PHE A 481 -12.86 15.82 -33.77
C PHE A 481 -12.45 16.99 -32.88
N SER A 482 -13.28 18.01 -32.78
CA SER A 482 -13.11 19.12 -31.85
C SER A 482 -14.46 19.65 -31.36
N PHE A 483 -14.44 20.36 -30.24
CA PHE A 483 -15.58 21.10 -29.71
C PHE A 483 -15.07 22.18 -28.75
N TRP A 484 -15.91 23.18 -28.49
CA TRP A 484 -15.69 24.15 -27.43
C TRP A 484 -16.50 23.75 -26.20
N LEU A 485 -15.88 23.83 -25.03
CA LEU A 485 -16.51 23.50 -23.75
C LEU A 485 -16.37 24.68 -22.79
N HIS A 486 -17.48 25.08 -22.18
CA HIS A 486 -17.53 25.90 -20.99
C HIS A 486 -18.05 25.06 -19.82
N VAL A 487 -17.41 25.18 -18.65
CA VAL A 487 -17.83 24.52 -17.42
C VAL A 487 -18.05 25.60 -16.37
N ASP A 488 -19.26 25.68 -15.84
CA ASP A 488 -19.61 26.51 -14.69
C ASP A 488 -20.07 25.61 -13.54
N THR A 489 -19.76 25.98 -12.30
CA THR A 489 -20.09 25.16 -11.15
C THR A 489 -20.32 25.97 -9.88
N ALA A 490 -21.29 25.53 -9.08
CA ALA A 490 -21.48 26.00 -7.71
C ALA A 490 -20.60 25.22 -6.70
N GLU A 491 -19.94 24.15 -7.14
CA GLU A 491 -19.00 23.39 -6.32
C GLU A 491 -17.77 24.21 -5.96
N THR A 492 -17.33 24.11 -4.71
CA THR A 492 -16.16 24.86 -4.19
C THR A 492 -14.94 23.98 -3.95
N THR A 493 -15.08 22.66 -4.12
CA THR A 493 -13.97 21.73 -4.01
C THR A 493 -12.94 21.95 -5.11
N THR A 494 -11.67 21.73 -4.79
CA THR A 494 -10.56 21.76 -5.76
C THR A 494 -9.98 20.37 -6.00
N THR A 495 -10.48 19.34 -5.32
CA THR A 495 -9.91 17.99 -5.31
C THR A 495 -10.89 16.90 -5.73
N THR A 496 -12.19 17.14 -5.62
CA THR A 496 -13.21 16.12 -5.84
C THR A 496 -14.00 16.42 -7.11
N ALA A 497 -14.05 15.44 -8.02
CA ALA A 497 -14.90 15.46 -9.21
C ALA A 497 -16.26 14.86 -8.85
N PHE A 498 -17.22 15.69 -8.45
CA PHE A 498 -18.58 15.29 -8.11
C PHE A 498 -19.40 15.03 -9.38
N ASP A 499 -19.41 16.03 -10.26
CA ASP A 499 -20.13 16.00 -11.52
C ASP A 499 -19.17 15.74 -12.67
N THR A 500 -19.58 14.98 -13.69
CA THR A 500 -18.69 14.63 -14.80
C THR A 500 -19.34 14.68 -16.17
N LEU A 501 -18.56 15.13 -17.17
CA LEU A 501 -18.88 15.04 -18.59
C LEU A 501 -17.92 14.05 -19.28
N LYS A 502 -18.45 12.93 -19.77
CA LYS A 502 -17.68 11.96 -20.56
C LYS A 502 -17.89 12.20 -22.04
N VAL A 503 -16.78 12.30 -22.78
CA VAL A 503 -16.77 12.40 -24.26
C VAL A 503 -16.32 11.07 -24.82
N GLN A 504 -17.17 10.40 -25.58
CA GLN A 504 -17.00 9.00 -25.95
C GLN A 504 -17.23 8.77 -27.45
N VAL A 505 -16.55 7.76 -27.98
CA VAL A 505 -16.78 7.20 -29.31
C VAL A 505 -17.40 5.83 -29.14
N LEU A 506 -18.57 5.60 -29.72
CA LEU A 506 -19.28 4.33 -29.67
C LEU A 506 -19.36 3.71 -31.07
N ASN A 507 -19.48 2.38 -31.15
CA ASN A 507 -19.81 1.69 -32.39
C ASN A 507 -21.32 1.76 -32.67
N SER A 508 -21.75 1.25 -33.83
CA SER A 508 -23.15 1.23 -34.25
C SER A 508 -24.08 0.40 -33.34
N SER A 509 -23.55 -0.48 -32.49
CA SER A 509 -24.33 -1.22 -31.49
C SER A 509 -24.43 -0.51 -30.14
N GLY A 510 -23.87 0.70 -30.00
CA GLY A 510 -23.88 1.47 -28.76
C GLY A 510 -22.80 1.07 -27.74
N THR A 511 -21.83 0.23 -28.14
CA THR A 511 -20.67 -0.12 -27.30
C THR A 511 -19.65 0.99 -27.34
N VAL A 512 -19.13 1.41 -26.18
CA VAL A 512 -18.05 2.39 -26.09
C VAL A 512 -16.75 1.79 -26.66
N LEU A 513 -16.22 2.40 -27.72
CA LEU A 513 -14.92 2.09 -28.33
C LEU A 513 -13.78 2.84 -27.63
N GLY A 514 -14.06 4.02 -27.08
CA GLY A 514 -13.11 4.79 -26.29
C GLY A 514 -13.74 6.01 -25.64
N THR A 515 -13.19 6.41 -24.49
CA THR A 515 -13.47 7.70 -23.85
C THR A 515 -12.33 8.66 -24.21
N LEU A 516 -12.65 9.70 -24.97
CA LEU A 516 -11.70 10.71 -25.44
C LEU A 516 -11.23 11.63 -24.30
N ALA A 517 -12.17 12.00 -23.42
CA ALA A 517 -11.90 12.80 -22.23
C ALA A 517 -13.02 12.64 -21.19
N THR A 518 -12.69 12.91 -19.94
CA THR A 518 -13.64 13.13 -18.85
C THR A 518 -13.35 14.50 -18.26
N TYR A 519 -14.35 15.37 -18.21
CA TYR A 519 -14.31 16.66 -17.54
C TYR A 519 -15.17 16.61 -16.27
N SER A 520 -14.97 17.53 -15.35
CA SER A 520 -15.75 17.66 -14.13
C SER A 520 -15.88 19.11 -13.67
N ASN A 521 -16.58 19.32 -12.55
CA ASN A 521 -16.61 20.58 -11.80
C ASN A 521 -15.20 21.16 -11.53
N LEU A 522 -14.16 20.33 -11.46
CA LEU A 522 -12.76 20.78 -11.30
C LEU A 522 -12.18 21.45 -12.56
N ASN A 523 -12.86 21.37 -13.70
CA ASN A 523 -12.48 22.01 -14.95
C ASN A 523 -13.17 23.36 -15.17
N ALA A 524 -13.88 23.87 -14.17
CA ALA A 524 -14.52 25.18 -14.24
C ALA A 524 -13.50 26.28 -14.58
N ALA A 525 -13.82 27.07 -15.60
CA ALA A 525 -12.97 28.14 -16.09
C ALA A 525 -13.81 29.24 -16.75
N THR A 526 -13.31 30.48 -16.74
CA THR A 526 -13.98 31.59 -17.41
C THR A 526 -14.01 31.37 -18.93
N GLY A 527 -15.21 31.27 -19.50
CA GLY A 527 -15.44 31.13 -20.94
C GLY A 527 -15.12 29.75 -21.49
N TYR A 528 -15.09 29.65 -22.82
CA TYR A 528 -14.90 28.38 -23.53
C TYR A 528 -13.43 28.04 -23.78
N ALA A 529 -13.12 26.75 -23.75
CA ALA A 529 -11.87 26.17 -24.22
C ALA A 529 -12.11 25.18 -25.37
N GLN A 530 -11.26 25.23 -26.40
CA GLN A 530 -11.33 24.27 -27.49
C GLN A 530 -10.60 22.97 -27.14
N HIS A 531 -11.23 21.83 -27.40
CA HIS A 531 -10.65 20.51 -27.25
C HIS A 531 -10.62 19.79 -28.59
N SER A 532 -9.59 18.98 -28.85
CA SER A 532 -9.42 18.29 -30.13
C SER A 532 -8.79 16.91 -29.98
N PHE A 533 -9.28 15.95 -30.78
CA PHE A 533 -8.93 14.53 -30.73
C PHE A 533 -8.78 13.96 -32.14
N ASN A 534 -7.77 13.11 -32.34
CA ASN A 534 -7.57 12.41 -33.61
C ASN A 534 -8.45 11.15 -33.67
N LEU A 535 -9.35 11.09 -34.66
CA LEU A 535 -10.26 9.96 -34.92
C LEU A 535 -9.90 9.18 -36.19
N SER A 536 -8.70 9.38 -36.75
CA SER A 536 -8.28 8.74 -38.01
C SER A 536 -8.23 7.22 -37.92
N SER A 537 -8.10 6.64 -36.71
CA SER A 537 -8.18 5.18 -36.50
C SER A 537 -9.57 4.60 -36.82
N TYR A 538 -10.60 5.44 -36.88
CA TYR A 538 -11.97 5.05 -37.22
C TYR A 538 -12.30 5.32 -38.70
N ALA A 539 -11.33 5.68 -39.53
CA ALA A 539 -11.54 5.87 -40.97
C ALA A 539 -12.11 4.60 -41.62
N GLY A 540 -13.15 4.78 -42.43
CA GLY A 540 -13.92 3.71 -43.06
C GLY A 540 -15.07 3.16 -42.20
N GLN A 541 -15.32 3.72 -41.02
CA GLN A 541 -16.37 3.26 -40.10
C GLN A 541 -17.40 4.35 -39.81
N THR A 542 -18.59 3.93 -39.40
CA THR A 542 -19.58 4.81 -38.76
C THR A 542 -19.43 4.68 -37.24
N VAL A 543 -19.20 5.80 -36.58
CA VAL A 543 -19.09 5.89 -35.12
C VAL A 543 -20.12 6.86 -34.57
N THR A 544 -20.46 6.73 -33.29
CA THR A 544 -21.29 7.71 -32.58
C THR A 544 -20.41 8.51 -31.64
N LEU A 545 -20.37 9.83 -31.82
CA LEU A 545 -19.79 10.73 -30.82
C LEU A 545 -20.85 11.02 -29.78
N LYS A 546 -20.55 10.75 -28.51
CA LYS A 546 -21.48 10.88 -27.40
C LYS A 546 -20.86 11.67 -26.24
N PHE A 547 -21.59 12.66 -25.78
CA PHE A 547 -21.39 13.33 -24.50
C PHE A 547 -22.37 12.75 -23.49
N THR A 548 -21.91 12.53 -22.27
CA THR A 548 -22.75 12.10 -21.14
C THR A 548 -22.36 12.91 -19.92
N GLY A 549 -23.21 13.86 -19.58
CA GLY A 549 -23.19 14.61 -18.34
C GLY A 549 -23.80 13.78 -17.22
N SER A 550 -23.30 13.95 -16.01
CA SER A 550 -23.83 13.33 -14.81
C SER A 550 -23.59 14.27 -13.66
N GLU A 551 -24.67 14.74 -13.06
CA GLU A 551 -24.67 15.49 -11.81
C GLU A 551 -24.99 14.58 -10.63
N ASP A 552 -24.33 14.82 -9.50
CA ASP A 552 -24.68 14.22 -8.23
C ASP A 552 -25.78 15.03 -7.49
N ALA A 553 -25.90 14.89 -6.17
CA ALA A 553 -26.94 15.59 -5.42
C ALA A 553 -26.37 16.84 -4.73
N SER A 554 -26.73 18.05 -5.18
CA SER A 554 -26.93 19.30 -4.41
C SER A 554 -26.48 20.56 -5.14
N LEU A 555 -25.22 20.63 -5.57
CA LEU A 555 -24.63 21.79 -6.23
C LEU A 555 -24.58 21.50 -7.72
N GLN A 556 -24.86 22.52 -8.52
CA GLN A 556 -24.92 22.38 -9.97
C GLN A 556 -23.53 22.46 -10.59
N THR A 557 -23.35 21.74 -11.69
CA THR A 557 -22.26 21.92 -12.65
C THR A 557 -22.84 21.89 -14.06
N SER A 558 -22.78 23.03 -14.74
CA SER A 558 -23.18 23.17 -16.14
C SER A 558 -22.04 22.73 -17.06
N PHE A 559 -22.33 21.85 -18.02
CA PHE A 559 -21.42 21.51 -19.11
C PHE A 559 -21.97 22.01 -20.44
N VAL A 560 -21.42 23.11 -20.94
CA VAL A 560 -21.92 23.77 -22.15
C VAL A 560 -20.99 23.48 -23.33
N VAL A 561 -21.50 22.74 -24.31
CA VAL A 561 -20.77 22.32 -25.52
C VAL A 561 -21.27 23.13 -26.70
N ASP A 562 -20.34 23.68 -27.47
CA ASP A 562 -20.64 24.42 -28.69
C ASP A 562 -19.59 24.17 -29.79
N ASP A 563 -19.90 24.57 -31.02
CA ASP A 563 -18.98 24.61 -32.17
C ASP A 563 -18.20 23.31 -32.38
N THR A 564 -18.94 22.20 -32.40
CA THR A 564 -18.38 20.86 -32.65
C THR A 564 -17.90 20.72 -34.09
N ALA A 565 -16.85 19.94 -34.32
CA ALA A 565 -16.42 19.62 -35.68
C ALA A 565 -15.76 18.25 -35.77
N LEU A 566 -16.11 17.48 -36.79
CA LEU A 566 -15.36 16.32 -37.23
C LEU A 566 -14.89 16.56 -38.66
N THR A 567 -13.65 17.03 -38.81
CA THR A 567 -13.08 17.36 -40.12
C THR A 567 -12.32 16.17 -40.67
N ALA A 568 -12.71 15.69 -41.85
CA ALA A 568 -11.98 14.67 -42.59
C ALA A 568 -11.07 15.32 -43.66
N SER A 569 -9.82 14.90 -43.77
CA SER A 569 -8.85 15.45 -44.74
C SER A 569 -7.98 14.40 -45.41
#